data_AF-A0A1Y4EUA6-F1
#
_entry.id   AF-A0A1Y4EUA6-F1
#
_cell.length_a   1.000
_cell.length_b   1.000
_cell.length_c   1.000
_cell.angle_alpha   90.00
_cell.angle_beta   90.00
_cell.angle_gamma   90.00
#
_symmetry.space_group_name_H-M   'P 1'
#
loop_
_entity.id
_entity.type
_entity.pdbx_description
1 polymer ?
#
loop_
_entity_poly.entity_id
_entity_poly.type
_entity_poly.pdbx_seq_one_letter_code
_entity_poly.pdbx_strand_id
1 'polypeptide(L)'
;MNISEDEIKKFLERLLPLQESEQQTLCPRCGLHELYTGGYFFLNSLSRYAHVYICEKCWMDEALREIDHQPIPLRLWSAVFPSVLSGELPSPVAPAEDPRI
;
A
#
# COMPACT_ATOMS: atom_id res chain seq x y z
N MET A 1 20.69 -1.27 3.35
CA MET A 1 20.32 -1.07 1.93
C MET A 1 19.44 0.17 1.85
N ASN A 2 19.77 1.13 1.00
CA ASN A 2 18.90 2.30 0.74
C ASN A 2 18.07 1.99 -0.51
N ILE A 3 16.87 1.46 -0.33
CA ILE A 3 15.86 1.40 -1.39
C ILE A 3 15.40 2.84 -1.65
N SER A 4 15.32 3.27 -2.90
CA SER A 4 14.85 4.61 -3.24
C SER A 4 13.35 4.78 -2.98
N GLU A 5 12.89 6.01 -2.70
CA GLU A 5 11.46 6.29 -2.52
C GLU A 5 10.65 5.90 -3.77
N ASP A 6 11.20 6.05 -4.97
CA ASP A 6 10.55 5.64 -6.22
C ASP A 6 10.36 4.13 -6.34
N GLU A 7 11.34 3.34 -5.90
CA GLU A 7 11.23 1.88 -5.85
C GLU A 7 10.19 1.44 -4.82
N ILE A 8 10.15 2.10 -3.67
CA ILE A 8 9.15 1.84 -2.63
C ILE A 8 7.75 2.18 -3.15
N LYS A 9 7.59 3.32 -3.83
CA LYS A 9 6.33 3.71 -4.45
C LYS A 9 5.84 2.66 -5.43
N LYS A 10 6.71 2.20 -6.35
CA LYS A 10 6.38 1.13 -7.31
C LYS A 10 5.98 -0.16 -6.61
N PHE A 11 6.62 -0.50 -5.49
CA PHE A 11 6.22 -1.66 -4.70
C PHE A 11 4.82 -1.49 -4.12
N LEU A 12 4.54 -0.37 -3.46
CA LEU A 12 3.23 -0.09 -2.86
C LEU A 12 2.12 -0.12 -3.90
N GLU A 13 2.34 0.44 -5.08
CA GLU A 13 1.37 0.46 -6.19
C GLU A 13 1.05 -0.93 -6.75
N ARG A 14 1.96 -1.91 -6.59
CA ARG A 14 1.68 -3.32 -6.96
C ARG A 14 0.70 -4.00 -6.00
N LEU A 15 0.46 -3.43 -4.83
CA LEU A 15 -0.53 -3.96 -3.89
C LEU A 15 -1.97 -3.70 -4.36
N LEU A 16 -2.20 -2.66 -5.18
CA LEU A 16 -3.53 -2.28 -5.65
C LEU A 16 -4.33 -3.45 -6.24
N PRO A 17 -3.84 -4.21 -7.25
CA PRO A 17 -4.59 -5.36 -7.79
C PRO A 17 -4.79 -6.49 -6.77
N LEU A 18 -3.90 -6.63 -5.78
CA LEU A 18 -4.06 -7.61 -4.70
C LEU A 18 -5.14 -7.17 -3.70
N GLN A 19 -5.31 -5.86 -3.51
CA GLN A 19 -6.39 -5.29 -2.69
C GLN A 19 -7.73 -5.42 -3.40
N GLU A 20 -7.79 -5.10 -4.69
CA GLU A 20 -9.01 -5.23 -5.51
C GLU A 20 -9.52 -6.66 -5.63
N SER A 21 -8.62 -7.64 -5.55
CA SER A 21 -8.94 -9.07 -5.50
C SER A 21 -9.06 -9.63 -4.07
N GLU A 22 -9.00 -8.77 -3.05
CA GLU A 22 -9.09 -9.10 -1.62
C GLU A 22 -8.03 -10.11 -1.11
N GLN A 23 -6.95 -10.30 -1.85
CA GLN A 23 -5.81 -11.13 -1.43
C GLN A 23 -4.92 -10.42 -0.41
N GLN A 24 -5.03 -9.09 -0.31
CA GLN A 24 -4.28 -8.23 0.58
C GLN A 24 -5.21 -7.20 1.22
N THR A 25 -5.58 -7.40 2.48
CA THR A 25 -6.59 -6.58 3.19
C THR A 25 -6.03 -5.75 4.36
N LEU A 26 -4.72 -5.81 4.58
CA LEU A 26 -4.02 -4.93 5.52
C LEU A 26 -3.83 -3.54 4.90
N CYS A 27 -4.03 -2.48 5.67
CA CYS A 27 -3.65 -1.15 5.23
C CYS A 27 -2.10 -1.10 5.11
N PRO A 28 -1.53 -0.76 3.94
CA PRO A 28 -0.08 -0.79 3.76
C PRO A 28 0.65 0.27 4.59
N ARG A 29 -0.04 1.33 5.02
CA ARG A 29 0.54 2.41 5.83
C ARG A 29 0.71 1.99 7.29
N CYS A 30 -0.37 1.55 7.96
CA CYS A 30 -0.34 1.20 9.39
C CYS A 30 -0.20 -0.31 9.68
N GLY A 31 -0.37 -1.18 8.69
CA GLY A 31 -0.29 -2.63 8.86
C GLY A 31 -1.50 -3.27 9.53
N LEU A 32 -2.59 -2.53 9.76
CA LEU A 32 -3.80 -3.04 10.43
C LEU A 32 -4.84 -3.53 9.41
N HIS A 33 -5.70 -4.46 9.85
CA HIS A 33 -6.78 -5.08 9.06
C HIS A 33 -8.02 -4.16 8.99
N GLU A 34 -7.82 -2.94 8.51
CA GLU A 34 -8.81 -1.85 8.55
C GLU A 34 -9.34 -1.47 7.16
N LEU A 35 -8.93 -2.19 6.09
CA LEU A 35 -9.54 -2.01 4.78
C LEU A 35 -10.91 -2.69 4.74
N TYR A 36 -11.90 -2.00 4.18
CA TYR A 36 -13.20 -2.56 3.88
C TYR A 36 -13.07 -3.65 2.81
N THR A 37 -13.86 -4.72 2.93
CA THR A 37 -13.89 -5.86 1.99
C THR A 37 -15.31 -6.12 1.49
N GLY A 38 -15.44 -7.02 0.52
CA GLY A 38 -16.70 -7.40 -0.10
C GLY A 38 -17.40 -6.21 -0.76
N GLY A 39 -18.72 -6.15 -0.59
CA GLY A 39 -19.55 -5.09 -1.17
C GLY A 39 -19.23 -3.67 -0.68
N TYR A 40 -18.38 -3.51 0.33
CA TYR A 40 -17.98 -2.21 0.89
C TYR A 40 -16.58 -1.78 0.46
N PHE A 41 -15.87 -2.55 -0.37
CA PHE A 41 -14.50 -2.26 -0.79
C PHE A 41 -14.33 -0.84 -1.38
N PHE A 42 -15.35 -0.34 -2.09
CA PHE A 42 -15.37 0.99 -2.69
C PHE A 42 -15.27 2.15 -1.69
N LEU A 43 -15.46 1.90 -0.38
CA LEU A 43 -15.30 2.90 0.69
C LEU A 43 -13.83 3.12 1.07
N ASN A 44 -12.92 2.23 0.67
CA ASN A 44 -11.50 2.43 0.92
C ASN A 44 -10.98 3.66 0.15
N SER A 45 -10.09 4.41 0.79
CA SER A 45 -9.53 5.61 0.18
C SER A 45 -8.19 5.30 -0.49
N LEU A 46 -7.95 5.89 -1.66
CA LEU A 46 -6.63 5.88 -2.27
C LEU A 46 -5.69 6.82 -1.53
N SER A 47 -4.44 6.40 -1.35
CA SER A 47 -3.39 7.27 -0.82
C SER A 47 -3.09 8.42 -1.79
N ARG A 48 -2.69 9.55 -1.22
CA ARG A 48 -2.19 10.74 -1.92
C ARG A 48 -0.75 10.56 -2.42
N TYR A 49 0.00 9.63 -1.85
CA TYR A 49 1.44 9.47 -2.09
C TYR A 49 1.78 8.29 -3.02
N ALA A 50 0.95 7.24 -3.02
CA ALA A 50 1.08 6.07 -3.90
C ALA A 50 -0.32 5.60 -4.36
N HIS A 51 -0.43 5.07 -5.58
CA HIS A 51 -1.70 4.55 -6.11
C HIS A 51 -2.06 3.19 -5.48
N VAL A 52 -2.51 3.22 -4.23
CA VAL A 52 -2.84 2.05 -3.40
C VAL A 52 -3.92 2.42 -2.38
N TYR A 53 -4.79 1.49 -2.00
CA TYR A 53 -5.79 1.73 -0.97
C TYR A 53 -5.17 1.73 0.44
N ILE A 54 -5.67 2.64 1.28
CA ILE A 54 -5.34 2.79 2.70
C ILE A 54 -6.63 2.94 3.52
N CYS A 55 -6.56 2.65 4.82
CA CYS A 55 -7.73 2.80 5.68
C CYS A 55 -8.08 4.27 5.94
N GLU A 56 -9.32 4.54 6.32
CA GLU A 56 -9.86 5.88 6.59
C GLU A 56 -8.96 6.69 7.53
N LYS A 57 -8.53 6.09 8.66
CA LYS A 57 -7.64 6.74 9.64
C LYS A 57 -6.34 7.21 9.00
N CYS A 58 -5.73 6.37 8.17
CA CYS A 58 -4.48 6.69 7.48
C CYS A 58 -4.71 7.77 6.43
N TRP A 59 -5.81 7.71 5.69
CA TRP A 59 -6.17 8.70 4.68
C TRP A 59 -6.39 10.09 5.29
N MET A 60 -7.09 10.16 6.43
CA MET A 60 -7.27 11.41 7.19
C MET A 60 -5.92 11.97 7.68
N ASP A 61 -5.02 11.12 8.18
CA ASP A 61 -3.67 11.54 8.56
C ASP A 61 -2.85 12.03 7.35
N GLU A 62 -3.01 11.46 6.14
CA GLU A 62 -2.37 12.03 4.94
C GLU A 62 -2.89 13.43 4.61
N ALA A 63 -4.22 13.63 4.68
CA ALA A 63 -4.82 14.92 4.37
C ALA A 63 -4.33 16.02 5.33
N LEU A 64 -4.27 15.73 6.63
CA LEU A 64 -3.75 16.68 7.62
C LEU A 64 -2.26 17.01 7.38
N ARG A 65 -1.45 15.99 7.11
CA ARG A 65 -0.03 16.17 6.84
C ARG A 65 0.28 16.89 5.55
N GLU A 66 -0.56 16.73 4.52
CA GLU A 66 -0.44 17.45 3.26
C GLU A 66 -0.66 18.95 3.48
N ILE A 67 -1.65 19.32 4.32
CA ILE A 67 -1.90 20.72 4.73
C ILE A 67 -0.69 21.29 5.48
N ASP A 68 -0.10 20.52 6.40
CA ASP A 68 1.04 20.95 7.20
C ASP A 68 2.40 20.85 6.45
N HIS A 69 2.39 20.40 5.18
CA HIS A 69 3.58 20.13 4.37
C HIS A 69 4.59 19.16 5.05
N GLN A 70 4.08 18.16 5.79
CA GLN A 70 4.89 17.15 6.50
C GLN A 70 4.49 15.71 6.12
N PRO A 71 4.69 15.30 4.85
CA PRO A 71 4.36 13.94 4.41
C PRO A 71 5.23 12.89 5.13
N ILE A 72 4.66 11.71 5.37
CA ILE A 72 5.43 10.58 5.90
C ILE A 72 6.20 9.93 4.73
N PRO A 73 7.53 9.77 4.82
CA PRO A 73 8.30 9.04 3.82
C PRO A 73 7.80 7.60 3.64
N LEU A 74 7.76 7.10 2.39
CA LEU A 74 7.17 5.79 2.08
C LEU A 74 7.92 4.63 2.74
N ARG A 75 9.23 4.79 2.98
CA ARG A 75 10.04 3.80 3.72
C ARG A 75 9.57 3.52 5.14
N LEU A 76 8.77 4.41 5.73
CA LEU A 76 8.23 4.25 7.08
C LEU A 76 6.87 3.54 7.09
N TRP A 77 6.34 3.18 5.93
CA TRP A 77 5.07 2.45 5.83
C TRP A 77 5.23 1.00 6.29
N SER A 78 4.22 0.47 6.97
CA SER A 78 4.26 -0.88 7.54
C SER A 78 4.49 -1.98 6.50
N ALA A 79 3.94 -1.85 5.29
CA ALA A 79 4.14 -2.83 4.21
C ALA A 79 5.61 -2.93 3.77
N VAL A 80 6.38 -1.86 3.98
CA VAL A 80 7.77 -1.73 3.54
C VAL A 80 8.74 -2.17 4.64
N PHE A 81 8.30 -2.19 5.90
CA PHE A 81 9.13 -2.54 7.07
C PHE A 81 9.81 -3.91 6.95
N PRO A 82 9.11 -5.01 6.62
CA PRO A 82 9.75 -6.31 6.44
C PRO A 82 10.77 -6.30 5.30
N SER A 83 10.47 -5.66 4.17
CA SER A 83 11.39 -5.54 3.02
C SER A 83 12.62 -4.69 3.33
N VAL A 84 12.46 -3.62 4.10
CA VAL A 84 13.58 -2.76 4.55
C VAL A 84 14.49 -3.50 5.54
N LEU A 85 13.93 -4.31 6.43
CA LEU A 85 14.69 -5.11 7.38
C LEU A 85 15.39 -6.30 6.71
N SER A 86 14.73 -7.00 5.78
CA SER A 86 15.29 -8.13 5.05
C SER A 86 16.26 -7.70 3.94
N GLY A 87 16.19 -6.45 3.49
CA GLY A 87 17.01 -5.97 2.36
C GLY A 87 16.62 -6.54 1.00
N GLU A 88 15.55 -7.32 0.95
CA GLU A 88 15.01 -7.90 -0.26
C GLU A 88 14.07 -6.89 -0.90
N LEU A 89 14.40 -6.47 -2.13
CA LEU A 89 13.43 -5.83 -3.00
C LEU A 89 12.28 -6.82 -3.23
N PRO A 90 11.02 -6.40 -3.09
CA PRO A 90 9.89 -7.24 -3.41
C PRO A 90 9.96 -7.62 -4.89
N SER A 91 10.21 -8.92 -5.12
CA SER A 91 10.32 -9.56 -6.41
C SER A 91 9.15 -9.15 -7.31
N PRO A 92 9.36 -8.91 -8.62
CA PRO A 92 8.26 -8.67 -9.53
C PRO A 92 7.45 -9.96 -9.63
N VAL A 93 6.31 -10.00 -8.92
CA VAL A 93 5.33 -11.07 -9.10
C VAL A 93 4.81 -10.94 -10.54
N ALA A 94 5.11 -11.95 -11.36
CA ALA A 94 4.59 -12.06 -12.72
C ALA A 94 3.04 -12.06 -12.69
N PRO A 95 2.37 -11.53 -13.72
CA PRO A 95 0.92 -11.52 -13.76
C PRO A 95 0.40 -12.95 -13.59
N ALA A 96 -0.53 -13.16 -12.65
CA ALA A 96 -1.19 -14.44 -12.45
C ALA A 96 -1.85 -14.89 -13.76
N GLU A 97 -1.43 -16.04 -14.29
CA GLU A 97 -2.06 -16.66 -15.45
C GLU A 97 -3.52 -17.02 -15.13
N ASP A 98 -4.42 -16.55 -15.99
CA ASP A 98 -5.88 -16.76 -15.99
C ASP A 98 -6.20 -18.25 -16.22
N PRO A 99 -6.71 -19.02 -15.22
CA PRO A 99 -7.13 -20.38 -15.46
C PRO A 99 -8.58 -20.36 -15.94
N ARG A 100 -8.78 -20.13 -17.24
CA ARG A 100 -10.05 -20.46 -17.91
C ARG A 100 -10.07 -21.96 -18.21
N ILE A 101 -10.90 -22.69 -17.48
CA ILE A 101 -11.51 -23.95 -17.93
C ILE A 101 -13.03 -23.79 -17.82
#